data_AF-A0A1B0BAU4-F1
#
_entry.id   AF-A0A1B0BAU4-F1
#
_cell.length_a   1.000
_cell.length_b   1.000
_cell.length_c   1.000
_cell.angle_alpha   90.00
_cell.angle_beta   90.00
_cell.angle_gamma   90.00
#
_symmetry.space_group_name_H-M   'P 1'
#
loop_
_entity.id
_entity.type
_entity.pdbx_description
1 polymer ?
#
loop_
_entity_poly.entity_id
_entity_poly.type
_entity_poly.pdbx_seq_one_letter_code
_entity_poly.pdbx_strand_id
1 'polypeptide(L)'
;MHLTLINFFKKTVPGHIFRGKRRLVKPVGRRAMETLRREYEREEQVMLLLRHPYLTLEESHGHVKHLQKSEVKITNWNDATTLKKMKPHVTWEDRLNHLRVKESWD
;
A
#
# COMPACT_ATOMS: atom_id res chain seq x y z
N MET A 1 24.99 -32.04 16.92
CA MET A 1 24.89 -30.61 17.30
C MET A 1 26.18 -29.88 16.94
N HIS A 2 26.43 -29.61 15.66
CA HIS A 2 27.66 -28.91 15.22
C HIS A 2 27.51 -27.39 15.09
N LEU A 3 26.28 -26.89 14.92
CA LEU A 3 25.99 -25.46 14.79
C LEU A 3 26.04 -24.70 16.12
N THR A 4 25.92 -25.39 17.26
CA THR A 4 25.96 -24.79 18.60
C THR A 4 27.37 -24.34 19.00
N LEU A 5 28.40 -25.13 18.67
CA LEU A 5 29.81 -24.82 18.94
C LEU A 5 30.27 -23.52 18.26
N ILE A 6 29.86 -23.29 17.01
CA ILE A 6 30.23 -22.07 16.24
C ILE A 6 29.64 -20.80 16.89
N ASN A 7 28.48 -20.91 17.54
CA ASN A 7 27.84 -19.77 18.22
C ASN A 7 28.51 -19.43 19.57
N PHE A 8 29.22 -20.37 20.22
CA PHE A 8 29.98 -20.09 21.44
C PHE A 8 31.22 -19.21 21.19
N PHE A 9 31.82 -19.32 20.00
CA PHE A 9 33.02 -18.54 19.65
C PHE A 9 32.71 -17.14 19.11
N LYS A 10 31.43 -16.84 18.81
CA LYS A 10 31.02 -15.50 18.38
C LYS A 10 30.82 -14.61 19.62
N LYS A 11 31.65 -13.57 19.76
CA LYS A 11 31.43 -12.47 20.73
C LYS A 11 30.20 -11.66 20.31
N THR A 12 29.01 -12.18 20.58
CA THR A 12 27.74 -11.49 20.35
C THR A 12 27.09 -11.08 21.66
N VAL A 13 26.12 -10.18 21.56
CA VAL A 13 25.34 -9.71 22.70
C VAL A 13 24.51 -10.88 23.28
N PRO A 14 24.42 -11.05 24.62
CA PRO A 14 23.59 -12.08 25.20
C PRO A 14 22.10 -11.78 24.94
N GLY A 15 21.36 -12.76 24.40
CA GLY A 15 19.94 -12.63 24.10
C GLY A 15 19.64 -11.88 22.80
N HIS A 16 18.55 -11.11 22.77
CA HIS A 16 18.09 -10.44 21.56
C HIS A 16 18.97 -9.23 21.19
N ILE A 17 19.57 -9.25 20.00
CA ILE A 17 20.63 -8.31 19.57
C ILE A 17 20.22 -6.83 19.68
N PHE A 18 19.00 -6.47 19.29
CA PHE A 18 18.53 -5.07 19.23
C PHE A 18 17.66 -4.61 20.42
N ARG A 19 17.52 -5.43 21.48
CA ARG A 19 16.60 -5.15 22.59
C ARG A 19 17.22 -5.53 23.94
N GLY A 20 16.71 -4.96 25.04
CA GLY A 20 17.19 -5.25 26.40
C GLY A 20 18.39 -4.40 26.85
N LYS A 21 18.95 -4.76 28.03
CA LYS A 21 20.01 -3.99 28.72
C LYS A 21 21.35 -4.03 27.99
N ARG A 22 21.74 -5.20 27.50
CA ARG A 22 22.94 -5.39 26.69
C ARG A 22 22.44 -5.57 25.26
N ARG A 23 22.69 -4.60 24.38
CA ARG A 23 22.23 -4.56 22.98
C ARG A 23 23.35 -4.04 22.09
N LEU A 24 23.31 -4.40 20.82
CA LEU A 24 24.20 -3.83 19.82
C LEU A 24 23.65 -2.45 19.43
N VAL A 25 24.27 -1.39 19.96
CA VAL A 25 23.92 -0.01 19.59
C VAL A 25 24.72 0.37 18.37
N LYS A 26 24.04 0.62 17.25
CA LYS A 26 24.69 1.18 16.05
C LYS A 26 24.97 2.67 16.30
N PRO A 27 26.23 3.13 16.24
CA PRO A 27 26.53 4.55 16.35
C PRO A 27 26.00 5.30 15.13
N VAL A 28 25.64 6.57 15.33
CA VAL A 28 25.17 7.42 14.24
C VAL A 28 26.38 7.78 13.36
N GLY A 29 26.32 7.38 12.09
CA GLY A 29 27.37 7.69 11.11
C GLY A 29 27.21 9.08 10.53
N ARG A 30 28.31 9.67 10.02
CA ARG A 30 28.30 10.99 9.36
C ARG A 30 27.29 11.08 8.21
N ARG A 31 27.25 10.04 7.36
CA ARG A 31 26.27 9.97 6.25
C ARG A 31 24.82 10.02 6.73
N ALA A 32 24.50 9.39 7.86
CA ALA A 32 23.15 9.41 8.42
C ALA A 32 22.76 10.81 8.93
N MET A 33 23.72 11.56 9.47
CA MET A 33 23.50 12.96 9.85
C MET A 33 23.32 13.85 8.62
N GLU A 34 24.10 13.64 7.56
CA GLU A 34 23.99 14.40 6.32
C GLU A 34 22.65 14.14 5.60
N THR A 35 22.16 12.90 5.58
CA THR A 35 20.84 12.59 5.02
C THR A 35 19.73 13.26 5.82
N LEU A 36 19.78 13.17 7.15
CA LEU A 36 18.79 13.79 8.03
C LEU A 36 18.74 15.32 7.84
N ARG A 37 19.91 15.95 7.71
CA ARG A 37 19.99 17.39 7.45
C ARG A 37 19.33 17.78 6.12
N ARG A 38 19.62 17.05 5.05
CA ARG A 38 19.00 17.28 3.73
C ARG A 38 17.49 17.06 3.74
N GLU A 39 17.01 16.10 4.53
CA GLU A 39 15.58 15.87 4.72
C GLU A 39 14.92 17.07 5.39
N TYR A 40 15.50 17.60 6.48
CA TYR A 40 14.99 18.81 7.12
C TYR A 40 15.03 20.04 6.23
N GLU A 41 16.11 20.24 5.47
CA GLU A 41 16.19 21.34 4.50
C GLU A 41 15.08 21.24 3.43
N ARG A 42 14.75 20.02 2.99
CA ARG A 42 13.64 19.78 2.05
C ARG A 42 12.28 20.02 2.71
N GLU A 43 12.08 19.53 3.93
CA GLU A 43 10.83 19.72 4.67
C GLU A 43 10.56 21.20 4.93
N GLU A 44 11.58 21.98 5.29
CA GLU A 44 11.47 23.43 5.47
C GLU A 44 11.00 24.12 4.18
N GLN A 45 11.60 23.77 3.04
CA GLN A 45 11.18 24.31 1.73
C GLN A 45 9.72 23.95 1.41
N VAL A 46 9.30 22.72 1.69
CA VAL A 46 7.91 22.27 1.48
C VAL A 46 6.96 23.02 2.42
N MET A 47 7.32 23.21 3.69
CA MET A 47 6.51 23.95 4.65
C MET A 47 6.31 25.41 4.23
N LEU A 48 7.34 26.06 3.70
CA LEU A 48 7.22 27.42 3.18
C LEU A 48 6.21 27.52 2.04
N LEU A 49 6.20 26.53 1.13
CA LEU A 49 5.24 26.47 0.03
C LEU A 49 3.82 26.21 0.54
N LEU A 50 3.64 25.32 1.51
CA LEU A 50 2.33 24.97 2.06
C LEU A 50 1.76 26.04 3.00
N ARG A 51 2.59 26.95 3.51
CA ARG A 51 2.17 28.03 4.44
C ARG A 51 1.18 29.01 3.81
N HIS A 52 1.27 29.24 2.50
CA HIS A 52 0.50 30.27 1.81
C HIS A 52 -0.50 29.63 0.84
N PRO A 53 -1.68 29.21 1.33
CA PRO A 53 -2.72 28.65 0.47
C PRO A 53 -3.30 29.73 -0.47
N TYR A 54 -3.67 29.31 -1.68
CA TYR A 54 -4.28 30.19 -2.68
C TYR A 54 -5.76 30.49 -2.39
N LEU A 55 -6.51 29.51 -1.87
CA LEU A 55 -7.92 29.64 -1.51
C LEU A 55 -8.09 29.55 0.00
N THR A 56 -9.01 30.34 0.53
CA THR A 56 -9.52 30.17 1.88
C THR A 56 -10.37 28.91 2.00
N LEU A 57 -10.61 28.45 3.24
CA LEU A 57 -11.45 27.27 3.49
C LEU A 57 -12.89 27.47 2.98
N GLU A 58 -13.40 28.70 3.07
CA GLU A 58 -14.74 29.05 2.61
C GLU A 58 -14.84 29.00 1.08
N GLU A 59 -13.86 29.57 0.36
CA GLU A 59 -13.81 29.53 -1.12
C GLU A 59 -13.57 28.12 -1.65
N SER A 60 -12.81 27.31 -0.92
CA SER A 60 -12.60 25.90 -1.25
C SER A 60 -13.87 25.06 -1.06
N HIS A 61 -14.87 25.53 -0.32
CA HIS A 61 -16.09 24.75 -0.12
C HIS A 61 -16.89 24.64 -1.43
N GLY A 62 -16.87 23.44 -2.02
CA GLY A 62 -17.74 23.10 -3.15
C GLY A 62 -17.22 23.47 -4.55
N HIS A 63 -16.02 24.06 -4.67
CA HIS A 63 -15.43 24.44 -5.96
C HIS A 63 -15.27 23.28 -6.97
N VAL A 64 -15.18 22.03 -6.49
CA VAL A 64 -15.02 20.82 -7.34
C VAL A 64 -16.34 20.05 -7.54
N LYS A 65 -17.46 20.47 -6.93
CA LYS A 65 -18.73 19.69 -6.98
C LYS A 65 -19.21 19.45 -8.41
N HIS A 66 -19.10 20.46 -9.28
CA HIS A 66 -19.48 20.34 -10.70
C HIS A 66 -18.67 19.29 -11.46
N LEU A 67 -17.43 19.00 -11.03
CA LEU A 67 -16.52 18.12 -11.75
C LEU A 67 -16.82 16.63 -11.50
N GLN A 68 -17.67 16.30 -10.51
CA GLN A 68 -18.16 14.94 -10.17
C GLN A 68 -17.08 13.84 -10.06
N LYS A 69 -15.81 14.20 -9.92
CA LYS A 69 -14.68 13.24 -9.92
C LYS A 69 -14.77 12.23 -8.78
N SER A 70 -15.32 12.62 -7.64
CA SER A 70 -15.57 11.72 -6.51
C SER A 70 -16.57 10.64 -6.89
N GLU A 71 -17.68 11.02 -7.51
CA GLU A 71 -18.75 10.11 -7.93
C GLU A 71 -18.23 9.14 -8.99
N VAL A 72 -17.53 9.65 -10.01
CA VAL A 72 -16.90 8.83 -11.06
C VAL A 72 -15.86 7.85 -10.49
N LYS A 73 -15.10 8.25 -9.45
CA LYS A 73 -14.17 7.33 -8.78
C LYS A 73 -14.91 6.24 -8.01
N ILE A 74 -16.01 6.59 -7.34
CA ILE A 74 -16.82 5.64 -6.57
C ILE A 74 -17.51 4.64 -7.51
N THR A 75 -18.10 5.11 -8.61
CA THR A 75 -18.71 4.23 -9.62
C THR A 75 -17.65 3.32 -10.24
N ASN A 76 -16.51 3.85 -10.67
CA ASN A 76 -15.41 3.04 -11.20
C ASN A 76 -14.90 2.02 -10.19
N TRP A 77 -14.82 2.36 -8.90
CA TRP A 77 -14.44 1.40 -7.87
C TRP A 77 -15.47 0.28 -7.75
N ASN A 78 -16.75 0.63 -7.63
CA ASN A 78 -17.82 -0.36 -7.51
C ASN A 78 -17.93 -1.25 -8.75
N ASP A 79 -17.90 -0.65 -9.94
CA ASP A 79 -18.07 -1.36 -11.20
C ASP A 79 -16.83 -2.20 -11.54
N ALA A 80 -15.63 -1.64 -11.40
CA ALA A 80 -14.41 -2.35 -11.77
C ALA A 80 -13.97 -3.39 -10.72
N THR A 81 -14.23 -3.17 -9.44
CA THR A 81 -13.77 -4.09 -8.39
C THR A 81 -14.84 -5.08 -7.92
N THR A 82 -16.12 -4.71 -7.92
CA THR A 82 -17.19 -5.60 -7.44
C THR A 82 -17.72 -6.47 -8.57
N LEU A 83 -18.07 -5.89 -9.73
CA LEU A 83 -18.64 -6.67 -10.83
C LEU A 83 -17.62 -7.61 -11.46
N LYS A 84 -16.36 -7.19 -11.64
CA LYS A 84 -15.31 -8.06 -12.22
C LYS A 84 -14.89 -9.22 -11.30
N LYS A 85 -15.08 -9.08 -9.97
CA LYS A 85 -14.81 -10.16 -9.01
C LYS A 85 -15.98 -11.12 -8.86
N MET A 86 -17.18 -10.71 -9.25
CA MET A 86 -18.36 -11.56 -9.21
C MET A 86 -18.27 -12.60 -10.32
N LYS A 87 -18.64 -13.85 -10.01
CA LYS A 87 -18.73 -14.90 -11.03
C LYS A 87 -19.84 -14.52 -12.02
N PRO A 88 -19.66 -14.80 -13.32
CA PRO A 88 -20.71 -14.53 -14.31
C PRO A 88 -21.97 -15.33 -13.96
N HIS A 89 -23.12 -14.76 -14.28
CA HIS A 89 -24.40 -15.46 -14.18
C HIS A 89 -24.42 -16.62 -15.18
N VAL A 90 -24.86 -17.79 -14.72
CA VAL A 90 -25.02 -18.98 -15.58
C VAL A 90 -26.50 -19.15 -15.87
N THR A 91 -26.88 -19.12 -17.15
CA THR A 91 -28.28 -19.30 -17.56
C THR A 91 -28.67 -20.78 -17.54
N TRP A 92 -29.98 -21.05 -17.59
CA TRP A 92 -30.47 -22.43 -17.73
C TRP A 92 -30.08 -23.05 -19.06
N GLU A 93 -30.00 -22.25 -20.12
CA GLU A 93 -29.56 -22.68 -21.46
C GLU A 93 -28.11 -23.20 -21.42
N ASP A 94 -27.19 -22.45 -20.80
CA ASP A 94 -25.80 -22.88 -20.62
C ASP A 94 -25.71 -24.22 -19.89
N ARG A 95 -26.59 -24.39 -18.89
CA ARG A 95 -26.68 -25.64 -18.13
C ARG A 95 -27.31 -26.77 -18.91
N LEU A 96 -28.29 -26.53 -19.76
CA LEU A 96 -29.03 -27.58 -20.50
C LEU A 96 -28.40 -27.93 -21.84
N ASN A 97 -27.42 -27.15 -22.32
CA ASN A 97 -26.76 -27.36 -23.60
C ASN A 97 -26.11 -28.75 -23.73
N HIS A 98 -25.64 -29.34 -22.63
CA HIS A 98 -25.07 -30.70 -22.62
C HIS A 98 -26.06 -31.80 -23.04
N LEU A 99 -27.37 -31.57 -22.96
CA LEU A 99 -28.40 -32.52 -23.39
C LEU A 99 -28.56 -32.57 -24.91
N ARG A 100 -28.09 -31.54 -25.61
CA ARG A 100 -28.23 -31.35 -27.04
C ARG A 100 -27.23 -32.15 -27.88
N VAL A 101 -26.26 -32.81 -27.24
CA VAL A 101 -25.19 -33.60 -27.88
C VAL A 101 -25.72 -34.76 -28.72
N LYS A 102 -26.92 -35.27 -28.43
CA LYS A 102 -27.57 -36.37 -29.17
C LYS A 102 -28.66 -35.92 -30.13
N GLU A 103 -28.80 -34.62 -30.36
CA GLU A 103 -29.79 -34.08 -31.29
C GLU A 103 -29.29 -34.33 -32.73
N SER A 104 -29.65 -35.48 -33.29
CA SER A 104 -29.44 -35.80 -34.71
C SER A 104 -30.62 -35.25 -35.52
N TRP A 105 -30.32 -34.60 -36.63
CA TRP A 105 -31.34 -34.30 -37.63
C TRP A 105 -31.80 -35.61 -38.29
N ASP A 106 -33.11 -35.78 -38.48
CA ASP A 106 -33.67 -36.81 -39.38
C ASP A 106 -33.23 -36.56 -40.83
#